data_AF-A0A1Y4UUF2-F1
#
_entry.id   AF-A0A1Y4UUF2-F1
#
_cell.length_a   1.000
_cell.length_b   1.000
_cell.length_c   1.000
_cell.angle_alpha   90.00
_cell.angle_beta   90.00
_cell.angle_gamma   90.00
#
_symmetry.space_group_name_H-M   'P 1'
#
loop_
_entity.id
_entity.type
_entity.pdbx_description
1 polymer ?
#
loop_
_entity_poly.entity_id
_entity_poly.type
_entity_poly.pdbx_seq_one_letter_code
_entity_poly.pdbx_strand_id
1 'polypeptide(L)'
;MTGLDWHKAPIDLREQLSFTRNQVLELDRRLSRRAGVEGCVLLSTCNRTELYLSCGEGPMPDPGRLLCAEAGVEYSPFAAAFVTRTGEEAARHLMEVAGGLRSQIWGEDQIVTQVKGAVQAAREVGTADGVLETLFRNAAAAGKEIKTKVRFIGVPRSAARSAVDRLEAHLGGLKDRKALVIGNGEMGRLAASLLYEAGCAVTVTLRSYHHGETVVPAGCAVTPYEERYQAMEGMDLVLSATTSPHYTVTAWELAELSHPPRVLADLAIPRDIEPQVATLPGFTLYNVDDLGVETSRELPPEAAAIVEKYLERLNQWENYKNCLPGLERVKQAVAARVLSTDLEGPEARELVELAVSRAVDLLSGGLKDNLTPEDLERCAAKIEVHTAAKPRWTLPPEKHFRFPLFIDLMGKTAVVIGGGVVACRRAEVLARFGAEVTVIAPRCKPLDGRIQWEGRPYAPGDLAGAALAVAATDDRSVNRAVGEEARALGIPVSVADAPEECTFFFPAICTGDNIVAGVAGRGDDHARTARAAKAIRAVLEGLE
;
A
#
# COMPACT_ATOMS: atom_id res chain seq x y z
N MET A 1 25.71 -2.26 -2.78
CA MET A 1 25.96 -2.27 -4.24
C MET A 1 27.31 -1.64 -4.51
N THR A 2 28.04 -2.13 -5.51
CA THR A 2 29.17 -1.41 -6.10
C THR A 2 29.00 -1.33 -7.61
N GLY A 3 29.56 -0.32 -8.26
CA GLY A 3 29.49 -0.19 -9.70
C GLY A 3 30.68 0.50 -10.30
N LEU A 4 31.00 0.11 -11.54
CA LEU A 4 31.89 0.79 -12.46
C LEU A 4 31.05 1.35 -13.60
N ASP A 5 31.23 2.62 -13.92
CA ASP A 5 30.57 3.27 -15.04
C ASP A 5 31.59 4.00 -15.92
N TRP A 6 31.15 4.37 -17.12
CA TRP A 6 31.95 5.12 -18.09
C TRP A 6 32.46 6.48 -17.58
N HIS A 7 31.89 7.03 -16.51
CA HIS A 7 32.26 8.35 -16.01
C HIS A 7 33.52 8.30 -15.15
N LYS A 8 33.69 7.23 -14.38
CA LYS A 8 34.86 7.05 -13.47
C LYS A 8 35.85 5.98 -13.92
N ALA A 9 35.47 5.07 -14.82
CA ALA A 9 36.34 3.98 -15.28
C ALA A 9 36.73 4.14 -16.77
N PRO A 10 38.03 4.21 -17.10
CA PRO A 10 38.51 4.13 -18.48
C PRO A 10 38.11 2.80 -19.13
N ILE A 11 38.09 2.78 -20.46
CA ILE A 11 37.61 1.64 -21.24
C ILE A 11 38.38 0.35 -20.92
N ASP A 12 39.70 0.43 -20.76
CA ASP A 12 40.59 -0.71 -20.45
C ASP A 12 40.22 -1.42 -19.14
N LEU A 13 39.69 -0.70 -18.16
CA LEU A 13 39.20 -1.27 -16.90
C LEU A 13 37.79 -1.84 -17.07
N ARG A 14 36.92 -1.19 -17.85
CA ARG A 14 35.55 -1.66 -18.09
C ARG A 14 35.53 -2.96 -18.90
N GLU A 15 36.41 -3.12 -19.87
CA GLU A 15 36.50 -4.34 -20.68
C GLU A 15 36.85 -5.57 -19.85
N GLN A 16 37.71 -5.43 -18.84
CA GLN A 16 38.09 -6.52 -17.93
C GLN A 16 36.93 -7.04 -17.07
N LEU A 17 35.90 -6.21 -16.87
CA LEU A 17 34.70 -6.54 -16.10
C LEU A 17 33.43 -6.50 -16.96
N SER A 18 33.58 -6.67 -18.28
CA SER A 18 32.48 -6.83 -19.22
C SER A 18 32.19 -8.32 -19.41
N PHE A 19 31.00 -8.75 -19.02
CA PHE A 19 30.64 -10.16 -18.99
C PHE A 19 29.52 -10.49 -19.99
N THR A 20 29.68 -11.60 -20.70
CA THR A 20 28.61 -12.25 -21.45
C THR A 20 27.56 -12.84 -20.50
N ARG A 21 26.35 -13.10 -21.01
CA ARG A 21 25.27 -13.71 -20.21
C ARG A 21 25.70 -14.99 -19.48
N ASN A 22 26.45 -15.88 -20.14
CA ASN A 22 26.91 -17.13 -19.52
C ASN A 22 27.90 -16.87 -18.37
N GLN A 23 28.80 -15.90 -18.53
CA GLN A 23 29.73 -15.49 -17.47
C GLN A 23 28.99 -14.85 -16.29
N VAL A 24 27.96 -14.05 -16.54
CA VAL A 24 27.11 -13.46 -15.49
C VAL A 24 26.46 -14.57 -14.64
N LEU A 25 25.84 -15.56 -15.28
CA LEU A 25 25.22 -16.69 -14.57
C LEU A 25 26.22 -17.49 -13.73
N GLU A 26 27.45 -17.64 -14.22
CA GLU A 26 28.50 -18.36 -13.49
C GLU A 26 29.04 -17.56 -12.31
N LEU A 27 29.25 -16.25 -12.49
CA LEU A 27 29.67 -15.33 -11.44
C LEU A 27 28.62 -15.22 -10.35
N ASP A 28 27.34 -15.03 -10.70
CA ASP A 28 26.24 -14.96 -9.73
C ASP A 28 26.22 -16.22 -8.83
N ARG A 29 26.40 -17.42 -9.40
CA ARG A 29 26.48 -18.68 -8.64
C ARG A 29 27.67 -18.75 -7.70
N ARG A 30 28.81 -18.15 -8.07
CA ARG A 30 30.00 -18.13 -7.23
C ARG A 30 29.86 -17.09 -6.11
N LEU A 31 29.37 -15.91 -6.45
CA LEU A 31 29.10 -14.80 -5.54
C LEU A 31 28.07 -15.17 -4.47
N SER A 32 26.99 -15.89 -4.82
CA SER A 32 25.97 -16.33 -3.86
C SER A 32 26.45 -17.36 -2.84
N ARG A 33 27.59 -18.03 -3.08
CA ARG A 33 28.19 -18.98 -2.13
C ARG A 33 29.15 -18.32 -1.14
N ARG A 34 29.41 -17.02 -1.28
CA ARG A 34 30.31 -16.29 -0.40
C ARG A 34 29.63 -16.00 0.94
N ALA A 35 30.42 -16.03 2.01
CA ALA A 35 29.92 -15.76 3.36
C ALA A 35 29.34 -14.34 3.45
N GLY A 36 28.17 -14.21 4.07
CA GLY A 36 27.47 -12.95 4.25
C GLY A 36 26.60 -12.50 3.06
N VAL A 37 26.56 -13.27 1.96
CA VAL A 37 25.70 -12.98 0.80
C VAL A 37 24.44 -13.84 0.86
N GLU A 38 23.28 -13.21 1.00
CA GLU A 38 21.96 -13.86 0.93
C GLU A 38 21.37 -13.82 -0.49
N GLY A 39 21.73 -12.79 -1.26
CA GLY A 39 21.31 -12.63 -2.65
C GLY A 39 22.31 -11.85 -3.48
N CYS A 40 22.38 -12.13 -4.78
CA CYS A 40 23.29 -11.51 -5.73
C CYS A 40 22.62 -11.29 -7.09
N VAL A 41 22.77 -10.08 -7.64
CA VAL A 41 22.40 -9.74 -9.02
C VAL A 41 23.53 -8.90 -9.63
N LEU A 42 24.11 -9.39 -10.74
CA LEU A 42 25.10 -8.68 -11.53
C LEU A 42 24.45 -8.03 -12.77
N LEU A 43 24.52 -6.70 -12.86
CA LEU A 43 24.14 -5.92 -14.04
C LEU A 43 25.38 -5.59 -14.85
N SER A 44 25.61 -6.32 -15.94
CA SER A 44 26.72 -6.11 -16.87
C SER A 44 26.19 -5.59 -18.21
N THR A 45 26.68 -4.43 -18.63
CA THR A 45 26.41 -3.81 -19.94
C THR A 45 27.73 -3.33 -20.56
N CYS A 46 27.72 -2.86 -21.81
CA CYS A 46 28.92 -2.28 -22.42
C CYS A 46 29.44 -1.02 -21.69
N ASN A 47 28.59 -0.35 -20.91
CA ASN A 47 28.89 0.95 -20.31
C ASN A 47 28.90 0.94 -18.77
N ARG A 48 28.47 -0.15 -18.15
CA ARG A 48 28.50 -0.30 -16.70
C ARG A 48 28.60 -1.77 -16.28
N THR A 49 29.25 -1.99 -15.15
CA THR A 49 29.20 -3.26 -14.43
C THR A 49 28.87 -2.96 -12.98
N GLU A 50 27.70 -3.39 -12.53
CA GLU A 50 27.18 -3.10 -11.20
C GLU A 50 26.79 -4.39 -10.48
N LEU A 51 27.32 -4.60 -9.28
CA LEU A 51 27.03 -5.74 -8.42
C LEU A 51 26.12 -5.32 -7.26
N TYR A 52 24.95 -5.95 -7.19
CA TYR A 52 23.97 -5.77 -6.13
C TYR A 52 23.97 -7.01 -5.23
N LEU A 53 24.19 -6.79 -3.94
CA LEU A 53 24.20 -7.84 -2.93
C LEU A 53 23.11 -7.56 -1.89
N SER A 54 22.37 -8.60 -1.53
CA SER A 54 21.58 -8.68 -0.29
C SER A 54 22.44 -9.42 0.73
N CYS A 55 22.64 -8.82 1.90
CA CYS A 55 23.53 -9.34 2.93
C CYS A 55 22.76 -9.54 4.24
N GLY A 56 23.03 -10.66 4.91
CA GLY A 56 22.42 -10.99 6.21
C GLY A 56 23.12 -10.32 7.39
N GLU A 57 22.78 -10.75 8.61
CA GLU A 57 23.43 -10.28 9.83
C GLU A 57 24.92 -10.68 9.87
N GLY A 58 25.82 -9.70 9.87
CA GLY A 58 27.26 -9.93 9.92
C GLY A 58 28.10 -8.80 9.29
N PRO A 59 29.42 -8.97 9.19
CA PRO A 59 30.29 -8.02 8.49
C PRO A 59 29.95 -8.01 7.00
N MET A 60 29.53 -6.85 6.50
CA MET A 60 29.13 -6.70 5.11
C MET A 60 30.36 -6.85 4.19
N PRO A 61 30.34 -7.77 3.20
CA PRO A 61 31.45 -7.95 2.28
C PRO A 61 31.63 -6.69 1.42
N ASP A 62 32.89 -6.35 1.10
CA ASP A 62 33.19 -5.33 0.09
C ASP A 62 32.81 -5.87 -1.30
N PRO A 63 31.76 -5.33 -1.94
CA PRO A 63 31.26 -5.90 -3.19
C PRO A 63 32.27 -5.75 -4.34
N GLY A 64 33.11 -4.72 -4.33
CA GLY A 64 34.10 -4.49 -5.39
C GLY A 64 35.22 -5.50 -5.32
N ARG A 65 35.72 -5.75 -4.11
CA ARG A 65 36.72 -6.81 -3.87
C ARG A 65 36.16 -8.19 -4.19
N LEU A 66 34.90 -8.43 -3.82
CA LEU A 66 34.21 -9.70 -4.09
C LEU A 66 34.09 -9.94 -5.61
N LEU A 67 33.66 -8.92 -6.37
CA LEU A 67 33.54 -9.00 -7.82
C LEU A 67 34.89 -9.26 -8.49
N CYS A 68 35.93 -8.50 -8.13
CA CYS A 68 37.27 -8.69 -8.68
C CYS A 68 37.82 -10.08 -8.38
N ALA A 69 37.65 -10.57 -7.14
CA ALA A 69 38.12 -11.87 -6.72
C ALA A 69 37.45 -13.01 -7.53
N GLU A 70 36.13 -12.92 -7.77
CA GLU A 70 35.42 -13.93 -8.58
C GLU A 70 35.67 -13.80 -10.09
N ALA A 71 35.87 -12.58 -10.57
CA ALA A 71 36.24 -12.33 -11.96
C ALA A 71 37.69 -12.72 -12.28
N GLY A 72 38.53 -12.95 -11.26
CA GLY A 72 39.94 -13.31 -11.42
C GLY A 72 40.84 -12.13 -11.77
N VAL A 73 40.45 -10.90 -11.40
CA VAL A 73 41.22 -9.67 -11.64
C VAL A 73 41.71 -9.07 -10.33
N GLU A 74 42.82 -8.34 -10.37
CA GLU A 74 43.34 -7.65 -9.20
C GLU A 74 42.45 -6.44 -8.85
N TYR A 75 42.14 -6.21 -7.57
CA TYR A 75 41.29 -5.10 -7.15
C TYR A 75 42.00 -3.73 -7.18
N SER A 76 43.33 -3.68 -7.01
CA SER A 76 44.09 -2.43 -6.86
C SER A 76 43.83 -1.40 -7.98
N PRO A 77 43.79 -1.77 -9.27
CA PRO A 77 43.49 -0.84 -10.36
C PRO A 77 42.07 -0.25 -10.31
N PHE A 78 41.13 -0.93 -9.67
CA PHE A 78 39.72 -0.55 -9.63
C PHE A 78 39.33 0.23 -8.37
N ALA A 79 40.20 0.30 -7.36
CA ALA A 79 39.88 0.86 -6.05
C ALA A 79 39.38 2.32 -6.13
N ALA A 80 39.91 3.13 -7.05
CA ALA A 80 39.48 4.51 -7.27
C ALA A 80 38.28 4.64 -8.23
N ALA A 81 37.96 3.58 -8.98
CA ALA A 81 36.93 3.58 -10.01
C ALA A 81 35.57 3.07 -9.49
N PHE A 82 35.58 2.13 -8.54
CA PHE A 82 34.35 1.61 -7.94
C PHE A 82 33.61 2.66 -7.11
N VAL A 83 32.29 2.73 -7.29
CA VAL A 83 31.40 3.51 -6.43
C VAL A 83 30.49 2.58 -5.65
N THR A 84 30.67 2.53 -4.33
CA THR A 84 29.88 1.71 -3.42
C THR A 84 28.75 2.53 -2.81
N ARG A 85 27.54 1.96 -2.79
CA ARG A 85 26.31 2.55 -2.23
C ARG A 85 25.57 1.52 -1.38
N THR A 86 24.85 1.99 -0.36
CA THR A 86 24.14 1.13 0.61
C THR A 86 22.69 1.58 0.80
N GLY A 87 21.82 0.65 1.16
CA GLY A 87 20.41 0.95 1.49
C GLY A 87 19.70 1.75 0.40
N GLU A 88 19.03 2.83 0.81
CA GLU A 88 18.25 3.70 -0.06
C GLU A 88 19.07 4.28 -1.22
N GLU A 89 20.34 4.65 -1.01
CA GLU A 89 21.19 5.21 -2.07
C GLU A 89 21.43 4.20 -3.21
N ALA A 90 21.59 2.92 -2.88
CA ALA A 90 21.74 1.87 -3.87
C ALA A 90 20.43 1.65 -4.64
N ALA A 91 19.29 1.71 -3.95
CA ALA A 91 17.98 1.59 -4.56
C ALA A 91 17.67 2.76 -5.50
N ARG A 92 17.93 3.98 -5.04
CA ARG A 92 17.82 5.23 -5.80
C ARG A 92 18.66 5.18 -7.07
N HIS A 93 19.95 4.83 -6.94
CA HIS A 93 20.82 4.68 -8.11
C HIS A 93 20.26 3.68 -9.11
N LEU A 94 19.78 2.51 -8.68
CA LEU A 94 19.20 1.53 -9.60
C LEU A 94 17.95 2.07 -10.33
N MET A 95 17.09 2.82 -9.63
CA MET A 95 15.92 3.46 -10.24
C MET A 95 16.32 4.51 -11.28
N GLU A 96 17.36 5.31 -10.99
CA GLU A 96 17.91 6.29 -11.92
C GLU A 96 18.57 5.64 -13.14
N VAL A 97 19.30 4.54 -12.93
CA VAL A 97 19.89 3.71 -14.00
C VAL A 97 18.78 3.14 -14.88
N ALA A 98 17.74 2.54 -14.29
CA ALA A 98 16.60 2.03 -15.03
C ALA A 98 15.88 3.15 -15.79
N GLY A 99 15.79 4.37 -15.24
CA GLY A 99 15.26 5.55 -15.92
C GLY A 99 16.12 6.07 -17.08
N GLY A 100 17.35 5.56 -17.27
CA GLY A 100 18.30 6.09 -18.25
C GLY A 100 18.90 7.44 -17.87
N LEU A 101 18.73 7.89 -16.62
CA LEU A 101 19.24 9.16 -16.10
C LEU A 101 20.76 9.13 -15.86
N ARG A 102 21.28 7.92 -15.68
CA ARG A 102 22.71 7.64 -15.50
C ARG A 102 23.35 6.97 -16.72
N SER A 103 22.64 6.84 -17.83
CA SER A 103 23.20 6.33 -19.09
C SER A 103 24.00 7.41 -19.81
N GLN A 104 24.94 6.99 -20.66
CA GLN A 104 25.69 7.91 -21.52
C GLN A 104 24.75 8.67 -22.46
N ILE A 105 23.72 7.97 -22.94
CA ILE A 105 22.58 8.50 -23.69
C ILE A 105 21.41 8.65 -22.71
N TRP A 106 20.92 9.87 -22.51
CA TRP A 106 19.77 10.11 -21.66
C TRP A 106 18.53 9.39 -22.20
N GLY A 107 17.88 8.61 -21.34
CA GLY A 107 16.66 7.89 -21.70
C GLY A 107 16.86 6.64 -22.55
N GLU A 108 18.09 6.12 -22.66
CA GLU A 108 18.43 4.91 -23.43
C GLU A 108 17.35 3.81 -23.33
N ASP A 109 16.78 3.39 -24.47
CA ASP A 109 15.63 2.48 -24.47
C ASP A 109 15.94 1.09 -23.90
N GLN A 110 17.18 0.66 -24.03
CA GLN A 110 17.62 -0.68 -23.68
C GLN A 110 17.91 -0.89 -22.18
N ILE A 111 18.24 0.15 -21.42
CA ILE A 111 18.71 -0.02 -20.03
C ILE A 111 17.65 -0.63 -19.11
N VAL A 112 16.37 -0.25 -19.26
CA VAL A 112 15.25 -0.88 -18.51
C VAL A 112 15.17 -2.38 -18.80
N THR A 113 15.37 -2.76 -20.06
CA THR A 113 15.33 -4.16 -20.49
C THR A 113 16.55 -4.93 -19.96
N GLN A 114 17.72 -4.30 -19.91
CA GLN A 114 18.93 -4.86 -19.31
C GLN A 114 18.77 -5.06 -17.79
N VAL A 115 18.20 -4.09 -17.07
CA VAL A 115 17.88 -4.22 -15.64
C VAL A 115 16.92 -5.38 -15.39
N LYS A 116 15.88 -5.54 -16.22
CA LYS A 116 14.98 -6.71 -16.16
C LYS A 116 15.71 -8.02 -16.49
N GLY A 117 16.59 -8.00 -17.48
CA GLY A 117 17.40 -9.14 -17.88
C GLY A 117 18.34 -9.60 -16.77
N ALA A 118 18.94 -8.67 -16.02
CA ALA A 118 19.84 -8.97 -14.91
C ALA A 118 19.13 -9.73 -13.77
N VAL A 119 17.98 -9.23 -13.30
CA VAL A 119 17.22 -9.95 -12.26
C VAL A 119 16.64 -11.27 -12.78
N GLN A 120 16.28 -11.36 -14.07
CA GLN A 120 15.83 -12.62 -14.67
C GLN A 120 16.96 -13.64 -14.73
N ALA A 121 18.18 -13.24 -15.11
CA ALA A 121 19.36 -14.09 -15.12
C ALA A 121 19.66 -14.62 -13.70
N ALA A 122 19.69 -13.75 -12.70
CA ALA A 122 19.87 -14.15 -11.30
C ALA A 122 18.78 -15.10 -10.80
N ARG A 123 17.53 -14.92 -11.26
CA ARG A 123 16.42 -15.84 -10.96
C ARG A 123 16.61 -17.22 -11.58
N GLU A 124 17.10 -17.30 -12.82
CA GLU A 124 17.38 -18.58 -13.50
C GLU A 124 18.39 -19.45 -12.74
N VAL A 125 19.31 -18.83 -12.01
CA VAL A 125 20.30 -19.53 -11.17
C VAL A 125 19.99 -19.55 -9.67
N GLY A 126 18.84 -18.99 -9.27
CA GLY A 126 18.39 -18.97 -7.87
C GLY A 126 19.23 -18.10 -6.95
N THR A 127 19.86 -17.04 -7.48
CA THR A 127 20.74 -16.14 -6.70
C THR A 127 20.07 -14.84 -6.29
N ALA A 128 18.95 -14.45 -6.90
CA ALA A 128 18.15 -13.33 -6.45
C ALA A 128 17.24 -13.74 -5.28
N ASP A 129 17.39 -13.06 -4.14
CA ASP A 129 16.49 -13.20 -2.99
C ASP A 129 15.24 -12.33 -3.14
N GLY A 130 14.30 -12.43 -2.19
CA GLY A 130 13.06 -11.66 -2.24
C GLY A 130 13.25 -10.13 -2.19
N VAL A 131 14.36 -9.67 -1.58
CA VAL A 131 14.72 -8.25 -1.51
C VAL A 131 15.17 -7.75 -2.88
N LEU A 132 16.15 -8.43 -3.51
CA LEU A 132 16.65 -8.06 -4.83
C LEU A 132 15.58 -8.22 -5.91
N GLU A 133 14.74 -9.27 -5.87
CA GLU A 133 13.60 -9.41 -6.78
C GLU A 133 12.66 -8.21 -6.69
N THR A 134 12.37 -7.73 -5.48
CA THR A 134 11.47 -6.59 -5.26
C THR A 134 12.11 -5.28 -5.68
N LEU A 135 13.37 -5.06 -5.33
CA LEU A 135 14.15 -3.88 -5.70
C LEU A 135 14.24 -3.72 -7.22
N PHE A 136 14.69 -4.75 -7.95
CA PHE A 136 14.85 -4.68 -9.41
C PHE A 136 13.51 -4.54 -10.13
N ARG A 137 12.46 -5.21 -9.64
CA ARG A 137 11.10 -5.05 -10.19
C ARG A 137 10.58 -3.62 -10.00
N ASN A 138 10.78 -3.03 -8.81
CA ASN A 138 10.41 -1.64 -8.55
C ASN A 138 11.23 -0.68 -9.42
N ALA A 139 12.53 -0.88 -9.55
CA ALA A 139 13.38 -0.05 -10.40
C ALA A 139 13.00 -0.11 -11.88
N ALA A 140 12.69 -1.30 -12.41
CA ALA A 140 12.22 -1.45 -13.78
C ALA A 140 10.85 -0.76 -14.01
N ALA A 141 9.97 -0.75 -13.00
CA ALA A 141 8.70 -0.03 -13.05
C ALA A 141 8.90 1.50 -12.99
N ALA A 142 9.78 1.97 -12.10
CA ALA A 142 10.19 3.38 -12.02
C ALA A 142 10.76 3.86 -13.36
N GLY A 143 11.71 3.11 -13.93
CA GLY A 143 12.31 3.43 -15.22
C GLY A 143 11.30 3.52 -16.36
N LYS A 144 10.30 2.62 -16.39
CA LYS A 144 9.20 2.68 -17.37
C LYS A 144 8.32 3.94 -17.19
N GLU A 145 7.99 4.29 -15.94
CA GLU A 145 7.20 5.48 -15.64
C GLU A 145 7.95 6.77 -15.99
N ILE A 146 9.23 6.85 -15.64
CA ILE A 146 10.13 7.96 -16.00
C ILE A 146 10.13 8.15 -17.51
N LYS A 147 10.39 7.10 -18.30
CA LYS A 147 10.40 7.19 -19.77
C LYS A 147 9.07 7.64 -20.37
N THR A 148 7.97 7.27 -19.75
CA THR A 148 6.63 7.61 -20.27
C THR A 148 6.27 9.06 -19.96
N LYS A 149 6.70 9.58 -18.81
CA LYS A 149 6.26 10.90 -18.30
C LYS A 149 7.30 12.01 -18.47
N VAL A 150 8.58 11.66 -18.51
CA VAL A 150 9.68 12.63 -18.55
C VAL A 150 10.19 12.73 -19.98
N ARG A 151 10.14 13.94 -20.53
CA ARG A 151 10.78 14.23 -21.82
C ARG A 151 12.24 14.55 -21.55
N PHE A 152 13.13 13.66 -22.00
CA PHE A 152 14.56 13.92 -21.97
C PHE A 152 14.91 14.92 -23.06
N ILE A 153 15.09 16.18 -22.67
CA ILE A 153 15.67 17.19 -23.56
C ILE A 153 17.18 17.11 -23.34
N GLY A 154 17.92 16.55 -24.33
CA GLY A 154 19.35 16.33 -24.20
C GLY A 154 20.16 17.63 -23.96
N VAL A 155 19.66 18.75 -24.47
CA VAL A 155 20.29 20.07 -24.35
C VAL A 155 19.19 21.14 -24.19
N PRO A 156 19.31 22.15 -23.31
CA PRO A 156 18.28 23.18 -23.16
C PRO A 156 18.04 23.94 -24.47
N ARG A 157 16.81 24.41 -24.72
CA ARG A 157 16.44 25.15 -25.94
C ARG A 157 17.32 26.39 -26.19
N SER A 158 17.87 27.00 -25.13
CA SER A 158 18.84 28.10 -25.22
C SER A 158 20.09 27.73 -26.03
N ALA A 159 20.48 26.46 -26.06
CA ALA A 159 21.64 25.99 -26.81
C ALA A 159 21.55 26.17 -28.31
N ALA A 160 20.34 26.03 -28.89
CA ALA A 160 20.17 26.33 -30.31
C ALA A 160 20.47 27.80 -30.61
N ARG A 161 20.05 28.72 -29.73
CA ARG A 161 20.37 30.15 -29.87
C ARG A 161 21.87 30.40 -29.67
N SER A 162 22.46 29.86 -28.60
CA SER A 162 23.92 29.98 -28.35
C SER A 162 24.76 29.42 -29.51
N ALA A 163 24.34 28.30 -30.11
CA ALA A 163 24.96 27.75 -31.31
C ALA A 163 24.93 28.74 -32.48
N VAL A 164 23.74 29.26 -32.78
CA VAL A 164 23.55 30.21 -33.89
C VAL A 164 24.35 31.48 -33.67
N ASP A 165 24.31 32.06 -32.47
CA ASP A 165 25.07 33.27 -32.13
C ASP A 165 26.59 33.04 -32.28
N ARG A 166 27.08 31.85 -31.89
CA ARG A 166 28.50 31.48 -32.04
C ARG A 166 28.89 31.28 -33.51
N LEU A 167 28.04 30.62 -34.28
CA LEU A 167 28.23 30.41 -35.72
C LEU A 167 28.25 31.76 -36.46
N GLU A 168 27.34 32.68 -36.10
CA GLU A 168 27.29 34.03 -36.66
C GLU A 168 28.57 34.82 -36.36
N ALA A 169 29.04 34.78 -35.12
CA ALA A 169 30.29 35.41 -34.72
C ALA A 169 31.51 34.84 -35.47
N HIS A 170 31.57 33.52 -35.68
CA HIS A 170 32.67 32.87 -36.39
C HIS A 170 32.68 33.22 -37.88
N LEU A 171 31.52 33.25 -38.52
CA LEU A 171 31.39 33.48 -39.97
C LEU A 171 31.34 34.96 -40.36
N GLY A 172 31.30 35.87 -39.38
CA GLY A 172 31.19 37.31 -39.60
C GLY A 172 29.81 37.73 -40.11
N GLY A 173 28.77 36.97 -39.77
CA GLY A 173 27.39 37.13 -40.27
C GLY A 173 26.86 35.88 -40.97
N LEU A 174 25.54 35.67 -40.87
CA LEU A 174 24.83 34.51 -41.44
C LEU A 174 24.01 34.83 -42.69
N LYS A 175 23.87 36.11 -43.04
CA LYS A 175 23.10 36.54 -44.19
C LYS A 175 23.64 35.93 -45.50
N ASP A 176 22.76 35.34 -46.30
CA ASP A 176 23.03 34.69 -47.59
C ASP A 176 23.95 33.45 -47.50
N ARG A 177 24.27 32.98 -46.29
CA ARG A 177 25.03 31.74 -46.06
C ARG A 177 24.14 30.52 -46.23
N LYS A 178 24.72 29.40 -46.64
CA LYS A 178 24.02 28.12 -46.79
C LYS A 178 24.28 27.22 -45.60
N ALA A 179 23.22 26.81 -44.92
CA ALA A 179 23.29 25.97 -43.74
C ALA A 179 22.53 24.66 -43.94
N LEU A 180 23.16 23.54 -43.56
CA LEU A 180 22.50 22.25 -43.46
C LEU A 180 22.24 21.91 -41.99
N VAL A 181 20.98 21.61 -41.65
CA VAL A 181 20.59 21.11 -40.33
C VAL A 181 20.28 19.63 -40.42
N ILE A 182 21.04 18.83 -39.67
CA ILE A 182 20.86 17.39 -39.57
C ILE A 182 19.99 17.08 -38.35
N GLY A 183 18.82 16.51 -38.62
CA GLY A 183 17.79 16.20 -37.62
C GLY A 183 16.59 17.14 -37.68
N ASN A 184 15.39 16.58 -37.76
CA ASN A 184 14.12 17.31 -37.73
C ASN A 184 13.36 17.16 -36.40
N GLY A 185 14.10 16.91 -35.31
CA GLY A 185 13.55 16.92 -33.96
C GLY A 185 13.19 18.32 -33.47
N GLU A 186 12.74 18.44 -32.22
CA GLU A 186 12.42 19.74 -31.62
C GLU A 186 13.61 20.73 -31.69
N MET A 187 14.81 20.25 -31.37
CA MET A 187 16.03 21.07 -31.38
C MET A 187 16.48 21.44 -32.80
N GLY A 188 16.48 20.48 -33.73
CA GLY A 188 16.82 20.75 -35.12
C GLY A 188 15.87 21.75 -35.79
N ARG A 189 14.56 21.64 -35.52
CA ARG A 189 13.58 22.63 -36.01
C ARG A 189 13.81 24.02 -35.42
N LEU A 190 14.11 24.11 -34.12
CA LEU A 190 14.44 25.38 -33.48
C LEU A 190 15.70 26.00 -34.10
N ALA A 191 16.78 25.22 -34.22
CA ALA A 191 18.03 25.68 -34.82
C ALA A 191 17.83 26.15 -36.27
N ALA A 192 17.06 25.41 -37.07
CA ALA A 192 16.72 25.79 -38.44
C ALA A 192 15.93 27.10 -38.52
N SER A 193 14.93 27.29 -37.65
CA SER A 193 14.20 28.57 -37.54
C SER A 193 15.12 29.73 -37.21
N LEU A 194 16.02 29.57 -36.22
CA LEU A 194 16.93 30.63 -35.79
C LEU A 194 17.96 30.99 -36.88
N LEU A 195 18.49 30.01 -37.59
CA LEU A 195 19.39 30.24 -38.74
C LEU A 195 18.66 30.98 -39.88
N TYR A 196 17.41 30.60 -40.16
CA TYR A 196 16.61 31.25 -41.19
C TYR A 196 16.28 32.71 -40.81
N GLU A 197 15.91 32.97 -39.55
CA GLU A 197 15.71 34.32 -39.01
C GLU A 197 16.98 35.18 -39.11
N ALA A 198 18.15 34.58 -38.98
CA ALA A 198 19.45 35.24 -39.16
C ALA A 198 19.83 35.47 -40.65
N GLY A 199 18.98 35.02 -41.59
CA GLY A 199 19.16 35.24 -43.03
C GLY A 199 19.93 34.15 -43.77
N CYS A 200 20.13 32.97 -43.17
CA CYS A 200 20.68 31.80 -43.89
C CYS A 200 19.65 31.20 -44.85
N ALA A 201 20.16 30.64 -45.97
CA ALA A 201 19.46 29.64 -46.75
C ALA A 201 19.60 28.27 -46.05
N VAL A 202 18.54 27.83 -45.38
CA VAL A 202 18.57 26.63 -44.53
C VAL A 202 17.96 25.42 -45.24
N THR A 203 18.66 24.29 -45.20
CA THR A 203 18.17 22.97 -45.62
C THR A 203 18.12 22.03 -44.43
N VAL A 204 17.00 21.31 -44.22
CA VAL A 204 16.83 20.38 -43.10
C VAL A 204 16.74 18.94 -43.61
N THR A 205 17.45 18.01 -42.98
CA THR A 205 17.36 16.59 -43.34
C THR A 205 16.11 15.93 -42.77
N LEU A 206 15.41 15.11 -43.55
CA LEU A 206 14.25 14.33 -43.11
C LEU A 206 14.52 12.83 -43.23
N ARG A 207 14.10 12.04 -42.23
CA ARG A 207 14.09 10.57 -42.31
C ARG A 207 12.71 10.08 -42.75
N SER A 208 12.68 9.20 -43.73
CA SER A 208 11.48 8.65 -44.38
C SER A 208 10.56 7.82 -43.46
N TYR A 209 11.01 7.44 -42.25
CA TYR A 209 10.39 6.38 -41.44
C TYR A 209 9.57 6.84 -40.21
N HIS A 210 9.32 8.14 -40.02
CA HIS A 210 8.53 8.59 -38.86
C HIS A 210 7.03 8.72 -39.18
N HIS A 211 6.19 7.95 -38.49
CA HIS A 211 4.72 7.93 -38.53
C HIS A 211 4.05 9.21 -37.94
N GLY A 212 4.77 10.32 -37.80
CA GLY A 212 4.26 11.58 -37.25
C GLY A 212 4.14 12.67 -38.31
N GLU A 213 3.33 13.70 -38.04
CA GLU A 213 3.30 14.91 -38.87
C GLU A 213 4.70 15.49 -38.97
N THR A 214 5.25 15.51 -40.19
CA THR A 214 6.57 16.09 -40.45
C THR A 214 6.43 17.60 -40.50
N VAL A 215 6.69 18.25 -39.37
CA VAL A 215 6.72 19.72 -39.29
C VAL A 215 8.07 20.20 -39.78
N VAL A 216 8.06 21.10 -40.77
CA VAL A 216 9.24 21.77 -41.30
C VAL A 216 9.08 23.27 -41.04
N PRO A 217 10.09 23.96 -40.49
CA PRO A 217 10.03 25.41 -40.31
C PRO A 217 9.78 26.15 -41.63
N ALA A 218 8.97 27.21 -41.59
CA ALA A 218 8.69 28.01 -42.77
C ALA A 218 9.97 28.62 -43.36
N GLY A 219 10.13 28.54 -44.69
CA GLY A 219 11.29 29.08 -45.40
C GLY A 219 12.52 28.16 -45.47
N CYS A 220 12.50 27.00 -44.81
CA CYS A 220 13.56 26.01 -44.92
C CYS A 220 13.30 25.02 -46.07
N ALA A 221 14.35 24.70 -46.83
CA ALA A 221 14.35 23.60 -47.78
C ALA A 221 14.51 22.26 -47.05
N VAL A 222 14.23 21.15 -47.76
CA VAL A 222 14.33 19.80 -47.20
C VAL A 222 15.13 18.88 -48.12
N THR A 223 15.84 17.93 -47.52
CA THR A 223 16.58 16.88 -48.22
C THR A 223 16.44 15.54 -47.47
N PRO A 224 16.45 14.39 -48.16
CA PRO A 224 16.51 13.09 -47.49
C PRO A 224 17.76 12.94 -46.61
N TYR A 225 17.62 12.31 -45.44
CA TYR A 225 18.75 12.07 -44.53
C TYR A 225 19.83 11.19 -45.15
N GLU A 226 19.43 10.27 -46.02
CA GLU A 226 20.31 9.40 -46.78
C GLU A 226 21.23 10.19 -47.72
N GLU A 227 20.79 11.36 -48.19
CA GLU A 227 21.53 12.26 -49.09
C GLU A 227 22.34 13.33 -48.34
N ARG A 228 22.45 13.25 -47.00
CA ARG A 228 23.04 14.31 -46.16
C ARG A 228 24.45 14.75 -46.60
N TYR A 229 25.32 13.83 -47.03
CA TYR A 229 26.67 14.18 -47.49
C TYR A 229 26.66 14.92 -48.82
N GLN A 230 25.80 14.51 -49.75
CA GLN A 230 25.59 15.26 -50.99
C GLN A 230 25.03 16.66 -50.70
N ALA A 231 24.14 16.78 -49.71
CA ALA A 231 23.59 18.06 -49.29
C ALA A 231 24.61 18.95 -48.55
N MET A 232 25.70 18.39 -48.00
CA MET A 232 26.80 19.18 -47.39
C MET A 232 27.67 19.87 -48.45
N GLU A 233 27.69 19.37 -49.68
CA GLU A 233 28.54 19.88 -50.75
C GLU A 233 28.19 21.34 -51.07
N GLY A 234 29.15 22.25 -50.85
CA GLY A 234 28.96 23.69 -51.08
C GLY A 234 28.13 24.42 -50.01
N MET A 235 27.93 23.81 -48.85
CA MET A 235 27.37 24.48 -47.66
C MET A 235 28.46 25.26 -46.92
N ASP A 236 28.08 26.39 -46.30
CA ASP A 236 29.00 27.17 -45.45
C ASP A 236 29.13 26.54 -44.05
N LEU A 237 28.02 26.01 -43.52
CA LEU A 237 27.97 25.42 -42.19
C LEU A 237 27.03 24.21 -42.08
N VAL A 238 27.32 23.35 -41.12
CA VAL A 238 26.45 22.23 -40.71
C VAL A 238 26.12 22.36 -39.23
N LEU A 239 24.86 22.13 -38.88
CA LEU A 239 24.42 21.99 -37.49
C LEU A 239 23.73 20.64 -37.33
N SER A 240 24.23 19.78 -36.45
CA SER A 240 23.62 18.50 -36.13
C SER A 240 22.89 18.56 -34.80
N ALA A 241 21.66 18.05 -34.76
CA ALA A 241 20.82 18.00 -33.57
C ALA A 241 19.91 16.77 -33.63
N THR A 242 20.49 15.59 -33.83
CA THR A 242 19.76 14.33 -33.88
C THR A 242 19.71 13.64 -32.51
N THR A 243 18.97 12.53 -32.45
CA THR A 243 18.95 11.59 -31.32
C THR A 243 19.68 10.28 -31.66
N SER A 244 20.58 10.32 -32.65
CA SER A 244 21.34 9.16 -33.10
C SER A 244 22.29 8.67 -32.00
N PRO A 245 22.36 7.36 -31.74
CA PRO A 245 23.38 6.80 -30.84
C PRO A 245 24.75 6.64 -31.52
N HIS A 246 24.83 6.89 -32.83
CA HIS A 246 26.04 6.76 -33.65
C HIS A 246 26.36 8.08 -34.35
N TYR A 247 27.64 8.26 -34.72
CA TYR A 247 28.05 9.39 -35.54
C TYR A 247 27.26 9.42 -36.84
N THR A 248 26.59 10.54 -37.08
CA THR A 248 25.89 10.83 -38.33
C THR A 248 26.83 11.46 -39.35
N VAL A 249 27.91 12.08 -38.88
CA VAL A 249 28.98 12.68 -39.68
C VAL A 249 30.32 12.13 -39.21
N THR A 250 31.06 11.50 -40.12
CA THR A 250 32.38 10.92 -39.85
C THR A 250 33.49 11.75 -40.51
N ALA A 251 34.71 11.68 -39.97
CA ALA A 251 35.85 12.39 -40.52
C ALA A 251 36.23 11.90 -41.93
N TRP A 252 36.05 10.60 -42.19
CA TRP A 252 36.39 10.01 -43.49
C TRP A 252 35.42 10.46 -44.59
N GLU A 253 34.10 10.42 -44.36
CA GLU A 253 33.10 10.86 -45.35
C GLU A 253 33.20 12.36 -45.62
N LEU A 254 33.46 13.15 -44.58
CA LEU A 254 33.61 14.60 -44.71
C LEU A 254 34.84 14.98 -45.54
N ALA A 255 35.91 14.18 -45.48
CA ALA A 255 37.13 14.38 -46.25
C ALA A 255 37.00 14.01 -47.73
N GLU A 256 36.00 13.21 -48.12
CA GLU A 256 35.73 12.83 -49.51
C GLU A 256 34.96 13.91 -50.30
N LEU A 257 34.36 14.88 -49.60
CA LEU A 257 33.65 15.99 -50.22
C LEU A 257 34.61 16.94 -50.95
N SER A 258 34.19 17.47 -52.11
CA SER A 258 35.04 18.40 -52.88
C SER A 258 35.02 19.81 -52.28
N HIS A 259 33.87 20.23 -51.75
CA HIS A 259 33.62 21.52 -51.11
C HIS A 259 32.91 21.32 -49.77
N PRO A 260 33.61 20.75 -48.76
CA PRO A 260 33.00 20.48 -47.46
C PRO A 260 32.73 21.77 -46.68
N PRO A 261 31.69 21.78 -45.82
CA PRO A 261 31.44 22.88 -44.89
C PRO A 261 32.56 22.94 -43.86
N ARG A 262 33.15 24.13 -43.68
CA ARG A 262 34.31 24.32 -42.80
C ARG A 262 33.93 24.53 -41.33
N VAL A 263 32.68 24.88 -41.05
CA VAL A 263 32.18 25.13 -39.70
C VAL A 263 31.06 24.14 -39.39
N LEU A 264 31.24 23.37 -38.32
CA LEU A 264 30.27 22.39 -37.85
C LEU A 264 29.89 22.70 -36.39
N ALA A 265 28.61 22.54 -36.07
CA ALA A 265 28.10 22.60 -34.71
C ALA A 265 27.35 21.31 -34.38
N ASP A 266 27.67 20.70 -33.25
CA ASP A 266 27.05 19.49 -32.74
C ASP A 266 26.28 19.79 -31.45
N LEU A 267 24.96 19.77 -31.56
CA LEU A 267 24.00 19.93 -30.46
C LEU A 267 23.47 18.59 -29.95
N ALA A 268 23.96 17.46 -30.46
CA ALA A 268 23.47 16.15 -30.07
C ALA A 268 24.19 15.61 -28.83
N ILE A 269 23.43 14.92 -27.99
CA ILE A 269 23.95 14.13 -26.88
C ILE A 269 23.31 12.74 -26.94
N PRO A 270 24.08 11.68 -27.28
CA PRO A 270 25.53 11.68 -27.61
C PRO A 270 25.85 12.42 -28.93
N ARG A 271 27.14 12.74 -29.12
CA ARG A 271 27.64 13.53 -30.26
C ARG A 271 27.30 12.87 -31.60
N ASP A 272 26.80 13.67 -32.52
CA ASP A 272 26.50 13.28 -33.89
C ASP A 272 27.73 13.36 -34.80
N ILE A 273 28.69 14.21 -34.49
CA ILE A 273 29.87 14.47 -35.32
C ILE A 273 31.07 13.82 -34.66
N GLU A 274 31.79 13.03 -35.44
CA GLU A 274 32.98 12.33 -34.98
C GLU A 274 34.05 13.33 -34.49
N PRO A 275 34.61 13.20 -33.26
CA PRO A 275 35.59 14.15 -32.73
C PRO A 275 36.86 14.29 -33.59
N GLN A 276 37.20 13.28 -34.38
CA GLN A 276 38.35 13.32 -35.30
C GLN A 276 38.20 14.40 -36.37
N VAL A 277 36.98 14.86 -36.68
CA VAL A 277 36.73 15.99 -37.60
C VAL A 277 37.48 17.25 -37.14
N ALA A 278 37.60 17.48 -35.82
CA ALA A 278 38.32 18.63 -35.28
C ALA A 278 39.82 18.61 -35.56
N THR A 279 40.38 17.45 -35.94
CA THR A 279 41.80 17.29 -36.28
C THR A 279 42.07 17.51 -37.78
N LEU A 280 41.03 17.58 -38.61
CA LEU A 280 41.17 17.79 -40.05
C LEU A 280 41.55 19.25 -40.36
N PRO A 281 42.49 19.50 -41.29
CA PRO A 281 42.90 20.84 -41.66
C PRO A 281 41.75 21.70 -42.19
N GLY A 282 41.56 22.86 -41.56
CA GLY A 282 40.58 23.87 -41.97
C GLY A 282 39.15 23.63 -41.48
N PHE A 283 38.90 22.59 -40.67
CA PHE A 283 37.60 22.35 -40.04
C PHE A 283 37.54 22.95 -38.63
N THR A 284 36.40 23.54 -38.29
CA THR A 284 36.07 23.98 -36.94
C THR A 284 34.83 23.23 -36.48
N LEU A 285 34.94 22.51 -35.36
CA LEU A 285 33.82 21.79 -34.74
C LEU A 285 33.50 22.43 -33.39
N TYR A 286 32.27 22.89 -33.22
CA TYR A 286 31.71 23.36 -31.96
C TYR A 286 30.82 22.27 -31.36
N ASN A 287 31.14 21.80 -30.16
CA ASN A 287 30.25 20.94 -29.38
C ASN A 287 29.44 21.79 -28.39
N VAL A 288 28.45 21.19 -27.75
CA VAL A 288 27.65 21.82 -26.70
C VAL A 288 28.51 22.53 -25.63
N ASP A 289 29.63 21.92 -25.24
CA ASP A 289 30.57 22.50 -24.26
C ASP A 289 31.24 23.79 -24.78
N ASP A 290 31.63 23.81 -26.06
CA ASP A 290 32.27 24.96 -26.72
C ASP A 290 31.32 26.15 -26.92
N LEU A 291 30.01 25.87 -26.86
CA LEU A 291 28.93 26.84 -27.02
C LEU A 291 28.54 27.53 -25.70
N GLY A 292 29.22 27.22 -24.59
CA GLY A 292 28.94 27.82 -23.28
C GLY A 292 27.60 27.39 -22.70
N VAL A 293 27.06 26.27 -23.18
CA VAL A 293 25.80 25.70 -22.69
C VAL A 293 26.13 24.84 -21.49
N GLU A 294 25.68 25.24 -20.30
CA GLU A 294 25.70 24.37 -19.15
C GLU A 294 24.83 23.14 -19.43
N THR A 295 25.46 22.02 -19.72
CA THR A 295 24.82 20.71 -19.75
C THR A 295 24.62 20.24 -18.32
N SER A 296 23.70 20.90 -17.61
CA SER A 296 23.25 20.41 -16.31
C SER A 296 22.57 19.06 -16.52
N ARG A 297 23.24 17.99 -16.11
CA ARG A 297 22.67 16.64 -15.96
C ARG A 297 21.90 16.51 -14.64
N GLU A 298 21.33 17.60 -14.14
CA GLU A 298 20.46 17.54 -12.98
C GLU A 298 19.24 16.69 -13.30
N LEU A 299 18.84 15.86 -12.33
CA LEU A 299 17.63 15.07 -12.47
C LEU A 299 16.44 16.02 -12.68
N PRO A 300 15.65 15.84 -13.76
CA PRO A 300 14.40 16.58 -13.92
C PRO A 300 13.53 16.41 -12.66
N PRO A 301 12.88 17.48 -12.15
CA PRO A 301 12.04 17.39 -10.95
C PRO A 301 10.96 16.30 -11.06
N GLU A 302 10.39 16.09 -12.25
CA GLU A 302 9.42 15.02 -12.45
C GLU A 302 10.04 13.62 -12.31
N ALA A 303 11.29 13.44 -12.79
CA ALA A 303 12.02 12.18 -12.63
C ALA A 303 12.35 11.92 -11.16
N ALA A 304 12.82 12.95 -10.44
CA ALA A 304 13.12 12.86 -9.01
C ALA A 304 11.88 12.47 -8.19
N ALA A 305 10.73 13.11 -8.45
CA ALA A 305 9.47 12.77 -7.80
C ALA A 305 9.01 11.33 -8.06
N ILE A 306 9.24 10.81 -9.28
CA ILE A 306 8.96 9.40 -9.58
C ILE A 306 9.89 8.50 -8.78
N VAL A 307 11.18 8.80 -8.72
CA VAL A 307 12.14 8.00 -7.93
C VAL A 307 11.72 7.95 -6.46
N GLU A 308 11.39 9.09 -5.83
CA GLU A 308 10.92 9.13 -4.44
C GLU A 308 9.69 8.26 -4.21
N LYS A 309 8.68 8.37 -5.08
CA LYS A 309 7.47 7.53 -5.01
C LYS A 309 7.79 6.03 -4.99
N TYR A 310 8.76 5.56 -5.77
CA TYR A 310 9.13 4.15 -5.79
C TYR A 310 10.04 3.74 -4.62
N LEU A 311 10.82 4.68 -4.06
CA LEU A 311 11.57 4.47 -2.82
C LEU A 311 10.62 4.34 -1.63
N GLU A 312 9.63 5.21 -1.49
CA GLU A 312 8.57 5.10 -0.48
C GLU A 312 7.87 3.75 -0.56
N ARG A 313 7.52 3.31 -1.77
CA ARG A 313 6.93 1.99 -1.99
C ARG A 313 7.85 0.83 -1.57
N LEU A 314 9.15 0.95 -1.79
CA LEU A 314 10.13 -0.05 -1.34
C LEU A 314 10.23 -0.05 0.19
N ASN A 315 10.33 1.13 0.81
CA ASN A 315 10.38 1.31 2.26
C ASN A 315 9.12 0.75 2.94
N GLN A 316 7.93 0.97 2.37
CA GLN A 316 6.68 0.36 2.85
C GLN A 316 6.70 -1.17 2.78
N TRP A 317 7.31 -1.74 1.72
CA TRP A 317 7.45 -3.18 1.60
C TRP A 317 8.44 -3.75 2.62
N GLU A 318 9.59 -3.10 2.81
CA GLU A 318 10.58 -3.50 3.83
C GLU A 318 10.00 -3.39 5.24
N ASN A 319 9.32 -2.29 5.55
CA ASN A 319 8.65 -2.11 6.83
C ASN A 319 7.62 -3.22 7.09
N TYR A 320 6.80 -3.55 6.10
CA TYR A 320 5.85 -4.66 6.22
C TYR A 320 6.54 -6.01 6.44
N LYS A 321 7.64 -6.29 5.72
CA LYS A 321 8.45 -7.51 5.93
C LYS A 321 8.98 -7.57 7.37
N ASN A 322 9.49 -6.46 7.89
CA ASN A 322 10.00 -6.35 9.27
C ASN A 322 8.89 -6.50 10.32
N CYS A 323 7.65 -6.19 9.95
CA CYS A 323 6.48 -6.38 10.80
C CYS A 323 5.99 -7.84 10.85
N LEU A 324 6.35 -8.70 9.90
CA LEU A 324 5.85 -10.09 9.82
C LEU A 324 6.06 -10.90 11.12
N PRO A 325 7.25 -10.88 11.77
CA PRO A 325 7.45 -11.59 13.03
C PRO A 325 6.55 -11.06 14.16
N GLY A 326 6.40 -9.73 14.25
CA GLY A 326 5.53 -9.09 15.23
C GLY A 326 4.05 -9.40 14.99
N LEU A 327 3.62 -9.44 13.73
CA LEU A 327 2.25 -9.84 13.36
C LEU A 327 1.94 -11.26 13.79
N GLU A 328 2.87 -12.19 13.54
CA GLU A 328 2.72 -13.58 13.97
C GLU A 328 2.64 -13.69 15.50
N ARG A 329 3.45 -12.93 16.22
CA ARG A 329 3.38 -12.88 17.68
C ARG A 329 2.06 -12.33 18.19
N VAL A 330 1.52 -11.27 17.57
CA VAL A 330 0.19 -10.75 17.90
C VAL A 330 -0.90 -11.81 17.65
N LYS A 331 -0.85 -12.54 16.53
CA LYS A 331 -1.80 -13.64 16.25
C LYS A 331 -1.78 -14.68 17.38
N GLN A 332 -0.59 -15.10 17.79
CA GLN A 332 -0.42 -16.07 18.87
C GLN A 332 -0.93 -15.54 20.21
N ALA A 333 -0.60 -14.29 20.58
CA ALA A 333 -1.05 -13.67 21.82
C ALA A 333 -2.58 -13.54 21.89
N VAL A 334 -3.22 -13.14 20.79
CA VAL A 334 -4.69 -13.02 20.71
C VAL A 334 -5.34 -14.40 20.74
N ALA A 335 -4.83 -15.37 19.98
CA ALA A 335 -5.36 -16.74 19.97
C ALA A 335 -5.28 -17.35 21.38
N ALA A 336 -4.12 -17.25 22.05
CA ALA A 336 -3.94 -17.72 23.42
C ALA A 336 -4.93 -17.06 24.40
N ARG A 337 -5.20 -15.76 24.23
CA ARG A 337 -6.20 -15.05 25.02
C ARG A 337 -7.61 -15.58 24.82
N VAL A 338 -8.02 -15.79 23.56
CA VAL A 338 -9.37 -16.29 23.26
C VAL A 338 -9.51 -17.73 23.74
N LEU A 339 -8.50 -18.58 23.53
CA LEU A 339 -8.48 -19.97 23.97
C LEU A 339 -8.38 -20.16 25.49
N SER A 340 -8.05 -19.10 26.24
CA SER A 340 -8.14 -19.12 27.71
C SER A 340 -9.58 -19.06 28.24
N THR A 341 -10.56 -18.87 27.36
CA THR A 341 -11.99 -19.06 27.67
C THR A 341 -12.37 -20.54 27.53
N ASP A 342 -13.40 -21.02 28.24
CA ASP A 342 -13.81 -22.44 28.30
C ASP A 342 -14.36 -22.98 26.94
N LEU A 343 -13.54 -22.94 25.90
CA LEU A 343 -13.80 -23.52 24.58
C LEU A 343 -13.25 -24.95 24.56
N GLU A 344 -14.14 -25.94 24.48
CA GLU A 344 -13.78 -27.36 24.45
C GLU A 344 -13.69 -27.90 23.01
N GLY A 345 -12.69 -28.76 22.77
CA GLY A 345 -12.52 -29.51 21.53
C GLY A 345 -11.47 -28.95 20.54
N PRO A 346 -10.78 -29.82 19.77
CA PRO A 346 -9.76 -29.41 18.79
C PRO A 346 -10.32 -28.57 17.63
N GLU A 347 -11.55 -28.85 17.19
CA GLU A 347 -12.21 -28.09 16.10
C GLU A 347 -12.47 -26.63 16.49
N ALA A 348 -12.82 -26.37 17.75
CA ALA A 348 -13.02 -25.02 18.26
C ALA A 348 -11.70 -24.23 18.32
N ARG A 349 -10.57 -24.90 18.59
CA ARG A 349 -9.25 -24.27 18.60
C ARG A 349 -8.81 -23.83 17.21
N GLU A 350 -8.94 -24.72 16.23
CA GLU A 350 -8.59 -24.42 14.83
C GLU A 350 -9.43 -23.25 14.27
N LEU A 351 -10.73 -23.21 14.59
CA LEU A 351 -11.62 -22.12 14.19
C LEU A 351 -11.20 -20.78 14.79
N VAL A 352 -10.79 -20.75 16.06
CA VAL A 352 -10.30 -19.54 16.72
C VAL A 352 -9.00 -19.06 16.10
N GLU A 353 -8.02 -19.93 15.92
CA GLU A 353 -6.74 -19.58 15.31
C GLU A 353 -6.94 -19.03 13.89
N LEU A 354 -7.79 -19.67 13.08
CA LEU A 354 -8.13 -19.21 11.75
C LEU A 354 -8.83 -17.85 11.75
N ALA A 355 -9.80 -17.64 12.64
CA ALA A 355 -10.53 -16.38 12.76
C ALA A 355 -9.61 -15.23 13.22
N VAL A 356 -8.73 -15.51 14.19
CA VAL A 356 -7.74 -14.55 14.69
C VAL A 356 -6.74 -14.20 13.59
N SER A 357 -6.18 -15.19 12.88
CA SER A 357 -5.27 -14.90 11.76
C SER A 357 -5.93 -14.01 10.73
N ARG A 358 -7.15 -14.36 10.27
CA ARG A 358 -7.88 -13.55 9.28
C ARG A 358 -8.15 -12.12 9.76
N ALA A 359 -8.53 -11.94 11.02
CA ALA A 359 -8.79 -10.62 11.58
C ALA A 359 -7.52 -9.77 11.64
N VAL A 360 -6.40 -10.35 12.11
CA VAL A 360 -5.10 -9.66 12.15
C VAL A 360 -4.59 -9.35 10.75
N ASP A 361 -4.76 -10.25 9.78
CA ASP A 361 -4.38 -10.04 8.38
C ASP A 361 -5.19 -8.90 7.73
N LEU A 362 -6.51 -8.84 7.98
CA LEU A 362 -7.37 -7.76 7.48
C LEU A 362 -6.98 -6.39 8.08
N LEU A 363 -6.75 -6.34 9.40
CA LEU A 363 -6.38 -5.10 10.09
C LEU A 363 -4.99 -4.62 9.67
N SER A 364 -4.02 -5.54 9.57
CA SER A 364 -2.66 -5.21 9.15
C SER A 364 -2.60 -4.76 7.68
N GLY A 365 -3.45 -5.33 6.82
CA GLY A 365 -3.61 -4.86 5.44
C GLY A 365 -4.13 -3.43 5.35
N GLY A 366 -5.04 -3.01 6.22
CA GLY A 366 -5.58 -1.64 6.26
C GLY A 366 -4.68 -0.61 6.97
N LEU A 367 -3.74 -1.06 7.80
CA LEU A 367 -2.84 -0.21 8.61
C LEU A 367 -1.38 -0.26 8.15
N LYS A 368 -1.12 -0.81 6.96
CA LYS A 368 0.23 -1.12 6.46
C LYS A 368 1.20 0.07 6.49
N ASP A 369 0.69 1.28 6.31
CA ASP A 369 1.51 2.51 6.25
C ASP A 369 1.90 3.05 7.64
N ASN A 370 1.26 2.58 8.72
CA ASN A 370 1.42 3.12 10.08
C ASN A 370 1.90 2.09 11.10
N LEU A 371 2.14 0.84 10.69
CA LEU A 371 2.60 -0.22 11.58
C LEU A 371 4.12 -0.23 11.65
N THR A 372 4.67 -0.24 12.87
CA THR A 372 6.10 -0.49 13.09
C THR A 372 6.30 -1.83 13.80
N PRO A 373 7.49 -2.46 13.66
CA PRO A 373 7.81 -3.68 14.42
C PRO A 373 7.70 -3.48 15.94
N GLU A 374 8.09 -2.30 16.44
CA GLU A 374 8.01 -1.96 17.87
C GLU A 374 6.57 -1.86 18.38
N ASP A 375 5.65 -1.32 17.57
CA ASP A 375 4.24 -1.21 17.94
C ASP A 375 3.59 -2.59 18.05
N LEU A 376 3.94 -3.51 17.15
CA LEU A 376 3.47 -4.90 17.16
C LEU A 376 4.00 -5.66 18.37
N GLU A 377 5.29 -5.51 18.68
CA GLU A 377 5.91 -6.12 19.85
C GLU A 377 5.27 -5.61 21.16
N ARG A 378 5.06 -4.30 21.25
CA ARG A 378 4.37 -3.67 22.40
C ARG A 378 2.92 -4.15 22.52
N CYS A 379 2.23 -4.33 21.40
CA CYS A 379 0.86 -4.84 21.35
C CYS A 379 0.80 -6.28 21.87
N ALA A 380 1.65 -7.17 21.33
CA ALA A 380 1.75 -8.56 21.76
C ALA A 380 2.05 -8.66 23.26
N ALA A 381 3.06 -7.94 23.76
CA ALA A 381 3.44 -7.95 25.17
C ALA A 381 2.28 -7.49 26.09
N LYS A 382 1.53 -6.45 25.72
CA LYS A 382 0.35 -6.01 26.49
C LYS A 382 -0.74 -7.08 26.51
N ILE A 383 -1.00 -7.74 25.39
CA ILE A 383 -2.01 -8.80 25.29
C ILE A 383 -1.61 -9.96 26.21
N GLU A 384 -0.36 -10.43 26.13
CA GLU A 384 0.19 -11.51 26.96
C GLU A 384 0.05 -11.20 28.46
N VAL A 385 0.48 -10.01 28.91
CA VAL A 385 0.37 -9.57 30.31
C VAL A 385 -1.09 -9.60 30.79
N HIS A 386 -2.02 -9.10 29.98
CA HIS A 386 -3.43 -9.08 30.35
C HIS A 386 -4.10 -10.46 30.27
N THR A 387 -3.59 -11.38 29.46
CA THR A 387 -4.04 -12.78 29.41
C THR A 387 -3.64 -13.53 30.66
N ALA A 388 -2.44 -13.29 31.20
CA ALA A 388 -1.99 -13.89 32.46
C ALA A 388 -2.69 -13.35 33.71
N ALA A 389 -3.27 -12.13 33.64
CA ALA A 389 -3.73 -11.39 34.82
C ALA A 389 -5.22 -11.54 35.21
N LYS A 390 -6.06 -12.30 34.47
CA LYS A 390 -7.48 -12.51 34.86
C LYS A 390 -8.02 -13.91 34.53
N PRO A 391 -8.79 -14.55 35.44
CA PRO A 391 -9.54 -15.75 35.13
C PRO A 391 -10.83 -15.42 34.34
N ARG A 392 -11.14 -16.31 33.39
CA ARG A 392 -12.45 -16.65 32.80
C ARG A 392 -13.46 -15.51 32.65
N TRP A 393 -13.70 -15.10 31.40
CA TRP A 393 -14.98 -14.51 31.04
C TRP A 393 -16.05 -15.57 31.28
N THR A 394 -16.82 -15.46 32.36
CA THR A 394 -17.96 -16.34 32.57
C THR A 394 -18.97 -16.04 31.48
N LEU A 395 -19.27 -17.03 30.64
CA LEU A 395 -20.43 -16.99 29.75
C LEU A 395 -21.65 -16.57 30.58
N PRO A 396 -22.50 -15.64 30.10
CA PRO A 396 -23.74 -15.34 30.79
C PRO A 396 -24.51 -16.65 30.99
N PRO A 397 -25.06 -16.91 32.20
CA PRO A 397 -25.71 -18.17 32.48
C PRO A 397 -26.82 -18.43 31.45
N GLU A 398 -26.87 -19.66 30.92
CA GLU A 398 -27.90 -20.04 29.96
C GLU A 398 -29.29 -19.74 30.55
N LYS A 399 -30.11 -18.99 29.80
CA LYS A 399 -31.50 -18.75 30.19
C LYS A 399 -32.30 -20.02 29.93
N HIS A 400 -32.52 -20.81 30.97
CA HIS A 400 -33.27 -22.06 30.89
C HIS A 400 -34.77 -21.85 30.71
N PHE A 401 -35.45 -22.84 30.12
CA PHE A 401 -36.90 -22.92 30.18
C PHE A 401 -37.35 -23.16 31.62
N ARG A 402 -38.50 -22.61 31.99
CA ARG A 402 -39.06 -22.73 33.34
C ARG A 402 -40.16 -23.78 33.36
N PHE A 403 -40.26 -24.49 34.48
CA PHE A 403 -41.31 -25.48 34.68
C PHE A 403 -42.67 -24.77 34.87
N PRO A 404 -43.73 -25.16 34.13
CA PRO A 404 -45.05 -24.58 34.31
C PRO A 404 -45.71 -25.14 35.58
N LEU A 405 -46.05 -24.26 36.53
CA LEU A 405 -46.72 -24.62 37.77
C LEU A 405 -48.07 -23.89 37.87
N PHE A 406 -49.14 -24.64 38.15
CA PHE A 406 -50.47 -24.11 38.43
C PHE A 406 -50.78 -24.30 39.92
N ILE A 407 -51.27 -23.24 40.57
CA ILE A 407 -51.63 -23.26 41.99
C ILE A 407 -53.07 -22.77 42.15
N ASP A 408 -53.79 -23.36 43.09
CA ASP A 408 -55.12 -22.87 43.48
C ASP A 408 -54.98 -21.61 44.34
N LEU A 409 -55.65 -20.53 43.92
CA LEU A 409 -55.65 -19.22 44.58
C LEU A 409 -56.99 -18.87 45.21
N MET A 410 -57.99 -19.75 45.12
CA MET A 410 -59.33 -19.47 45.67
C MET A 410 -59.24 -19.17 47.18
N GLY A 411 -59.66 -17.96 47.55
CA GLY A 411 -59.68 -17.50 48.94
C GLY A 411 -58.30 -17.26 49.57
N LYS A 412 -57.22 -17.27 48.78
CA LYS A 412 -55.86 -17.01 49.27
C LYS A 412 -55.51 -15.53 49.10
N THR A 413 -54.81 -14.98 50.09
CA THR A 413 -54.34 -13.59 50.04
C THR A 413 -53.17 -13.42 49.08
N ALA A 414 -53.27 -12.46 48.16
CA ALA A 414 -52.19 -12.05 47.28
C ALA A 414 -51.88 -10.56 47.48
N VAL A 415 -50.62 -10.24 47.77
CA VAL A 415 -50.19 -8.87 48.04
C VAL A 415 -49.46 -8.30 46.83
N VAL A 416 -49.91 -7.15 46.34
CA VAL A 416 -49.32 -6.45 45.19
C VAL A 416 -48.80 -5.09 45.63
N ILE A 417 -47.49 -4.90 45.54
CA ILE A 417 -46.81 -3.66 45.90
C ILE A 417 -46.62 -2.81 44.65
N GLY A 418 -47.28 -1.65 44.62
CA GLY A 418 -47.30 -0.72 43.49
C GLY A 418 -48.70 -0.49 42.91
N GLY A 419 -48.95 0.72 42.40
CA GLY A 419 -50.25 1.14 41.87
C GLY A 419 -50.23 1.56 40.40
N GLY A 420 -49.12 1.26 39.70
CA GLY A 420 -48.95 1.51 38.27
C GLY A 420 -49.67 0.50 37.38
N VAL A 421 -49.53 0.64 36.06
CA VAL A 421 -50.21 -0.22 35.06
C VAL A 421 -49.87 -1.70 35.23
N VAL A 422 -48.60 -2.02 35.47
CA VAL A 422 -48.14 -3.41 35.61
C VAL A 422 -48.72 -4.06 36.87
N ALA A 423 -48.72 -3.32 37.98
CA ALA A 423 -49.24 -3.79 39.27
C ALA A 423 -50.76 -4.02 39.20
N CYS A 424 -51.52 -3.04 38.72
CA CYS A 424 -52.98 -3.15 38.60
C CYS A 424 -53.39 -4.31 37.69
N ARG A 425 -52.72 -4.47 36.54
CA ARG A 425 -52.98 -5.59 35.62
C ARG A 425 -52.73 -6.95 36.28
N ARG A 426 -51.66 -7.08 37.08
CA ARG A 426 -51.36 -8.33 37.80
C ARG A 426 -52.38 -8.58 38.91
N ALA A 427 -52.79 -7.54 39.63
CA ALA A 427 -53.83 -7.61 40.65
C ALA A 427 -55.18 -8.09 40.08
N GLU A 428 -55.61 -7.54 38.95
CA GLU A 428 -56.83 -7.96 38.25
C GLU A 428 -56.78 -9.42 37.80
N VAL A 429 -55.63 -9.87 37.26
CA VAL A 429 -55.45 -11.26 36.87
C VAL A 429 -55.58 -12.19 38.09
N LEU A 430 -54.93 -11.86 39.20
CA LEU A 430 -55.00 -12.67 40.42
C LEU A 430 -56.42 -12.73 41.00
N ALA A 431 -57.11 -11.59 41.07
CA ALA A 431 -58.49 -11.51 41.55
C ALA A 431 -59.45 -12.33 40.69
N ARG A 432 -59.23 -12.37 39.37
CA ARG A 432 -60.03 -13.19 38.44
C ARG A 432 -59.90 -14.70 38.72
N PHE A 433 -58.79 -15.14 39.30
CA PHE A 433 -58.58 -16.52 39.77
C PHE A 433 -58.95 -16.73 41.25
N GLY A 434 -59.73 -15.81 41.83
CA GLY A 434 -60.32 -15.95 43.16
C GLY A 434 -59.38 -15.64 44.33
N ALA A 435 -58.22 -15.04 44.08
CA ALA A 435 -57.37 -14.52 45.14
C ALA A 435 -58.02 -13.31 45.83
N GLU A 436 -57.83 -13.19 47.14
CA GLU A 436 -58.12 -11.98 47.90
C GLU A 436 -56.93 -11.02 47.72
N VAL A 437 -57.07 -10.04 46.83
CA VAL A 437 -55.95 -9.20 46.42
C VAL A 437 -55.92 -7.88 47.19
N THR A 438 -54.79 -7.60 47.82
CA THR A 438 -54.49 -6.31 48.46
C THR A 438 -53.38 -5.60 47.70
N VAL A 439 -53.67 -4.39 47.22
CA VAL A 439 -52.72 -3.50 46.56
C VAL A 439 -52.24 -2.46 47.56
N ILE A 440 -50.94 -2.39 47.82
CA ILE A 440 -50.32 -1.40 48.71
C ILE A 440 -49.54 -0.41 47.85
N ALA A 441 -50.04 0.83 47.78
CA ALA A 441 -49.40 1.89 47.03
C ALA A 441 -49.89 3.28 47.47
N PRO A 442 -49.02 4.31 47.55
CA PRO A 442 -49.44 5.68 47.85
C PRO A 442 -50.44 6.26 46.85
N ARG A 443 -50.37 5.80 45.59
CA ARG A 443 -51.27 6.15 44.50
C ARG A 443 -51.56 4.89 43.69
N CYS A 444 -52.82 4.70 43.31
CA CYS A 444 -53.24 3.56 42.51
C CYS A 444 -54.11 4.01 41.32
N LYS A 445 -53.94 3.35 40.17
CA LYS A 445 -54.92 3.45 39.08
C LYS A 445 -56.25 2.80 39.51
N PRO A 446 -57.37 3.10 38.82
CA PRO A 446 -58.65 2.46 39.12
C PRO A 446 -58.52 0.94 39.11
N LEU A 447 -59.06 0.29 40.14
CA LEU A 447 -59.08 -1.16 40.32
C LEU A 447 -60.53 -1.67 40.28
N ASP A 448 -60.70 -2.97 39.98
CA ASP A 448 -61.95 -3.68 40.18
C ASP A 448 -62.38 -3.60 41.66
N GLY A 449 -63.68 -3.46 41.93
CA GLY A 449 -64.22 -3.34 43.29
C GLY A 449 -63.98 -4.56 44.19
N ARG A 450 -63.48 -5.67 43.63
CA ARG A 450 -63.04 -6.87 44.36
C ARG A 450 -61.63 -6.78 44.95
N ILE A 451 -60.85 -5.77 44.57
CA ILE A 451 -59.45 -5.61 44.99
C ILE A 451 -59.38 -4.54 46.09
N GLN A 452 -58.75 -4.87 47.21
CA GLN A 452 -58.53 -3.92 48.31
C GLN A 452 -57.33 -3.03 48.00
N TRP A 453 -57.46 -1.73 48.21
CA TRP A 453 -56.35 -0.77 48.06
C TRP A 453 -56.02 -0.09 49.37
N GLU A 454 -54.76 -0.20 49.77
CA GLU A 454 -54.17 0.55 50.88
C GLU A 454 -53.33 1.72 50.34
N GLY A 455 -53.83 2.93 50.55
CA GLY A 455 -53.24 4.20 50.08
C GLY A 455 -51.98 4.64 50.83
N ARG A 456 -51.00 3.74 51.01
CA ARG A 456 -49.76 3.98 51.75
C ARG A 456 -48.53 3.34 51.08
N PRO A 457 -47.30 3.78 51.42
CA PRO A 457 -46.09 3.08 51.03
C PRO A 457 -45.99 1.68 51.66
N TYR A 458 -45.20 0.82 51.01
CA TYR A 458 -44.81 -0.48 51.56
C TYR A 458 -43.99 -0.33 52.85
N ALA A 459 -44.25 -1.20 53.81
CA ALA A 459 -43.50 -1.37 55.04
C ALA A 459 -43.18 -2.86 55.26
N PRO A 460 -42.02 -3.20 55.85
CA PRO A 460 -41.74 -4.57 56.26
C PRO A 460 -42.85 -5.11 57.18
N GLY A 461 -43.28 -6.34 56.93
CA GLY A 461 -44.41 -7.02 57.56
C GLY A 461 -45.66 -7.08 56.69
N ASP A 462 -45.74 -6.26 55.63
CA ASP A 462 -46.90 -6.19 54.74
C ASP A 462 -47.15 -7.49 53.95
N LEU A 463 -46.14 -8.35 53.81
CA LEU A 463 -46.28 -9.64 53.14
C LEU A 463 -46.72 -10.78 54.09
N ALA A 464 -46.87 -10.51 55.38
CA ALA A 464 -47.19 -11.55 56.36
C ALA A 464 -48.52 -12.26 56.03
N GLY A 465 -48.47 -13.58 55.89
CA GLY A 465 -49.64 -14.41 55.57
C GLY A 465 -50.06 -14.41 54.09
N ALA A 466 -49.33 -13.70 53.22
CA ALA A 466 -49.60 -13.75 51.78
C ALA A 466 -49.24 -15.11 51.18
N ALA A 467 -50.10 -15.63 50.32
CA ALA A 467 -49.82 -16.84 49.55
C ALA A 467 -48.92 -16.56 48.33
N LEU A 468 -48.90 -15.32 47.84
CA LEU A 468 -47.96 -14.83 46.84
C LEU A 468 -47.84 -13.31 46.90
N ALA A 469 -46.71 -12.80 46.41
CA ALA A 469 -46.40 -11.38 46.35
C ALA A 469 -46.03 -10.92 44.93
N VAL A 470 -46.34 -9.67 44.61
CA VAL A 470 -45.91 -9.00 43.38
C VAL A 470 -45.26 -7.68 43.72
N ALA A 471 -44.03 -7.45 43.27
CA ALA A 471 -43.35 -6.16 43.37
C ALA A 471 -43.33 -5.48 41.99
N ALA A 472 -44.07 -4.39 41.84
CA ALA A 472 -44.22 -3.67 40.59
C ALA A 472 -44.36 -2.15 40.83
N THR A 473 -43.34 -1.58 41.47
CA THR A 473 -43.21 -0.13 41.68
C THR A 473 -42.17 0.48 40.73
N ASP A 474 -42.21 1.81 40.59
CA ASP A 474 -41.17 2.58 39.88
C ASP A 474 -39.90 2.78 40.75
N ASP A 475 -39.91 2.30 42.01
CA ASP A 475 -38.80 2.39 42.94
C ASP A 475 -38.11 1.02 43.09
N ARG A 476 -36.89 0.92 42.56
CA ARG A 476 -36.07 -0.29 42.62
C ARG A 476 -35.79 -0.74 44.06
N SER A 477 -35.58 0.21 44.98
CA SER A 477 -35.25 -0.11 46.37
C SER A 477 -36.42 -0.79 47.08
N VAL A 478 -37.65 -0.35 46.79
CA VAL A 478 -38.88 -0.97 47.28
C VAL A 478 -39.06 -2.36 46.68
N ASN A 479 -38.89 -2.49 45.35
CA ASN A 479 -39.04 -3.79 44.69
C ASN A 479 -38.08 -4.84 45.26
N ARG A 480 -36.83 -4.44 45.50
CA ARG A 480 -35.81 -5.30 46.13
C ARG A 480 -36.19 -5.67 47.57
N ALA A 481 -36.64 -4.71 48.38
CA ALA A 481 -37.04 -4.96 49.76
C ALA A 481 -38.22 -5.95 49.87
N VAL A 482 -39.20 -5.84 48.97
CA VAL A 482 -40.33 -6.78 48.84
C VAL A 482 -39.82 -8.17 48.43
N GLY A 483 -38.90 -8.24 47.47
CA GLY A 483 -38.29 -9.49 47.02
C GLY A 483 -37.49 -10.19 48.12
N GLU A 484 -36.72 -9.44 48.91
CA GLU A 484 -35.95 -9.95 50.04
C GLU A 484 -36.86 -10.46 51.17
N GLU A 485 -37.89 -9.69 51.55
CA GLU A 485 -38.86 -10.11 52.57
C GLU A 485 -39.63 -11.38 52.14
N ALA A 486 -40.14 -11.42 50.91
CA ALA A 486 -40.88 -12.57 50.42
C ALA A 486 -40.03 -13.84 50.44
N ARG A 487 -38.75 -13.76 50.07
CA ARG A 487 -37.83 -14.91 50.15
C ARG A 487 -37.58 -15.34 51.59
N ALA A 488 -37.41 -14.40 52.51
CA ALA A 488 -37.23 -14.71 53.93
C ALA A 488 -38.45 -15.44 54.52
N LEU A 489 -39.65 -15.09 54.06
CA LEU A 489 -40.92 -15.70 54.49
C LEU A 489 -41.33 -16.95 53.68
N GLY A 490 -40.55 -17.32 52.65
CA GLY A 490 -40.88 -18.45 51.77
C GLY A 490 -42.09 -18.20 50.84
N ILE A 491 -42.44 -16.93 50.61
CA ILE A 491 -43.58 -16.52 49.80
C ILE A 491 -43.15 -16.42 48.32
N PRO A 492 -43.87 -17.04 47.37
CA PRO A 492 -43.64 -16.84 45.95
C PRO A 492 -43.78 -15.36 45.56
N VAL A 493 -42.73 -14.78 44.97
CA VAL A 493 -42.68 -13.37 44.57
C VAL A 493 -42.33 -13.20 43.09
N SER A 494 -43.01 -12.27 42.42
CA SER A 494 -42.64 -11.79 41.09
C SER A 494 -42.28 -10.31 41.11
N VAL A 495 -41.03 -10.02 40.79
CA VAL A 495 -40.45 -8.66 40.71
C VAL A 495 -40.42 -8.19 39.26
N ALA A 496 -41.02 -7.04 38.96
CA ALA A 496 -41.28 -6.60 37.58
C ALA A 496 -40.01 -6.19 36.80
N ASP A 497 -39.01 -5.66 37.48
CA ASP A 497 -37.79 -5.07 36.90
C ASP A 497 -36.52 -5.92 37.14
N ALA A 498 -36.62 -7.02 37.90
CA ALA A 498 -35.55 -8.01 38.05
C ALA A 498 -36.05 -9.45 37.97
N PRO A 499 -35.93 -10.07 36.79
CA PRO A 499 -36.17 -11.50 36.62
C PRO A 499 -35.39 -12.39 37.58
N GLU A 500 -34.13 -12.05 37.86
CA GLU A 500 -33.24 -12.77 38.78
C GLU A 500 -33.72 -12.73 40.24
N GLU A 501 -34.60 -11.79 40.57
CA GLU A 501 -35.16 -11.65 41.90
C GLU A 501 -36.53 -12.36 42.07
N CYS A 502 -37.10 -12.91 40.99
CA CYS A 502 -38.35 -13.67 41.03
C CYS A 502 -38.14 -15.08 41.60
N THR A 503 -39.01 -15.51 42.51
CA THR A 503 -39.16 -16.94 42.85
C THR A 503 -40.26 -17.61 42.04
N PHE A 504 -41.18 -16.83 41.45
CA PHE A 504 -42.03 -17.28 40.36
C PHE A 504 -42.14 -16.23 39.25
N PHE A 505 -42.42 -16.69 38.03
CA PHE A 505 -42.59 -15.81 36.88
C PHE A 505 -44.05 -15.64 36.57
N PHE A 506 -44.52 -14.39 36.55
CA PHE A 506 -45.89 -14.07 36.17
C PHE A 506 -46.08 -14.25 34.65
N PRO A 507 -46.73 -15.33 34.19
CA PRO A 507 -46.82 -15.61 32.75
C PRO A 507 -47.85 -14.70 32.08
N ALA A 508 -47.82 -14.65 30.75
CA ALA A 508 -48.98 -14.15 30.02
C ALA A 508 -50.11 -15.19 30.14
N ILE A 509 -51.23 -14.79 30.73
CA ILE A 509 -52.39 -15.66 30.92
C ILE A 509 -53.33 -15.56 29.71
N CYS A 510 -53.79 -16.72 29.24
CA CYS A 510 -54.78 -16.91 28.19
C CYS A 510 -55.92 -17.77 28.79
N THR A 511 -57.16 -17.31 28.68
CA THR A 511 -58.34 -17.96 29.28
C THR A 511 -59.40 -18.16 28.20
N GLY A 512 -60.02 -19.33 28.16
CA GLY A 512 -61.33 -19.56 27.51
C GLY A 512 -62.29 -20.27 28.48
N ASP A 513 -63.49 -20.62 28.03
CA ASP A 513 -64.61 -21.12 28.87
C ASP A 513 -64.23 -22.19 29.91
N ASN A 514 -63.41 -23.18 29.55
CA ASN A 514 -62.98 -24.26 30.46
C ASN A 514 -61.46 -24.51 30.47
N ILE A 515 -60.67 -23.66 29.83
CA ILE A 515 -59.23 -23.88 29.63
C ILE A 515 -58.44 -22.64 30.00
N VAL A 516 -57.35 -22.85 30.75
CA VAL A 516 -56.37 -21.82 31.11
C VAL A 516 -55.01 -22.23 30.59
N ALA A 517 -54.32 -21.30 29.91
CA ALA A 517 -52.95 -21.47 29.46
C ALA A 517 -52.05 -20.32 29.95
N GLY A 518 -50.83 -20.65 30.37
CA GLY A 518 -49.79 -19.69 30.74
C GLY A 518 -48.62 -19.74 29.75
N VAL A 519 -48.19 -18.58 29.27
CA VAL A 519 -47.07 -18.46 28.32
C VAL A 519 -45.92 -17.69 28.94
N ALA A 520 -44.74 -18.31 28.99
CA ALA A 520 -43.50 -17.70 29.45
C ALA A 520 -42.34 -18.00 28.49
N GLY A 521 -41.57 -16.98 28.11
CA GLY A 521 -40.35 -17.13 27.32
C GLY A 521 -39.09 -17.24 28.19
N ARG A 522 -37.94 -17.52 27.55
CA ARG A 522 -36.62 -17.56 28.21
C ARG A 522 -36.17 -16.16 28.68
N GLY A 523 -36.82 -15.10 28.23
CA GLY A 523 -36.48 -13.71 28.57
C GLY A 523 -35.44 -13.09 27.63
N ASP A 524 -35.34 -13.65 26.42
CA ASP A 524 -34.55 -13.19 25.27
C ASP A 524 -35.43 -12.45 24.24
N ASP A 525 -36.71 -12.83 24.09
CA ASP A 525 -37.65 -12.21 23.16
C ASP A 525 -39.07 -12.06 23.75
N HIS A 526 -39.31 -10.90 24.37
CA HIS A 526 -40.62 -10.55 24.94
C HIS A 526 -41.70 -10.37 23.87
N ALA A 527 -41.34 -9.93 22.65
CA ALA A 527 -42.28 -9.71 21.56
C ALA A 527 -42.82 -11.03 21.00
N ARG A 528 -41.95 -12.03 20.85
CA ARG A 528 -42.35 -13.40 20.48
C ARG A 528 -43.25 -14.03 21.54
N THR A 529 -42.94 -13.84 22.83
CA THR A 529 -43.79 -14.32 23.93
C THR A 529 -45.20 -13.70 23.86
N ALA A 530 -45.30 -12.40 23.60
CA ALA A 530 -46.58 -11.71 23.44
C ALA A 530 -47.37 -12.19 22.21
N ARG A 531 -46.70 -12.40 21.06
CA ARG A 531 -47.34 -12.96 19.85
C ARG A 531 -47.88 -14.37 20.08
N ALA A 532 -47.10 -15.22 20.76
CA ALA A 532 -47.52 -16.57 21.11
C ALA A 532 -48.76 -16.56 22.03
N ALA A 533 -48.76 -15.71 23.06
CA ALA A 533 -49.92 -15.54 23.94
C ALA A 533 -51.17 -15.05 23.19
N LYS A 534 -51.01 -14.15 22.21
CA LYS A 534 -52.11 -13.69 21.35
C LYS A 534 -52.67 -14.82 20.49
N ALA A 535 -51.80 -15.62 19.88
CA ALA A 535 -52.22 -16.77 19.06
C ALA A 535 -52.96 -17.81 19.91
N ILE A 536 -52.48 -18.09 21.11
CA ILE A 536 -53.14 -19.03 22.03
C ILE A 536 -54.51 -18.52 22.45
N ARG A 537 -54.68 -17.22 22.74
CA ARG A 537 -56.02 -16.65 23.03
C ARG A 537 -56.98 -16.85 21.87
N ALA A 538 -56.56 -16.55 20.65
CA ALA A 538 -57.40 -16.74 19.46
C ALA A 538 -57.80 -18.22 19.24
N VAL A 539 -56.92 -19.16 19.60
CA VAL A 539 -57.25 -20.59 19.56
C VAL A 539 -58.27 -20.95 20.64
N LEU A 540 -58.11 -20.44 21.86
CA LEU A 540 -59.06 -20.71 22.95
C LEU A 540 -60.44 -20.12 22.66
N GLU A 541 -60.52 -18.89 22.14
CA GLU A 541 -61.76 -18.23 21.70
C GLU A 541 -62.45 -18.98 20.54
N GLY A 542 -61.70 -19.72 19.71
CA GLY A 542 -62.27 -20.53 18.63
C GLY A 542 -62.69 -21.94 19.04
N LEU A 543 -62.41 -22.35 20.28
CA LEU A 543 -62.87 -23.60 20.89
C LEU A 543 -64.14 -23.42 21.74
N GLU A 544 -64.53 -22.16 21.97
CA GLU A 544 -65.83 -21.72 22.49
C GLU A 544 -66.89 -21.77 21.38
#